data_AF-A0A4Y1YMQ8-F1
#
_entry.id   AF-A0A4Y1YMQ8-F1
#
_cell.length_a   1.000
_cell.length_b   1.000
_cell.length_c   1.000
_cell.angle_alpha   90.00
_cell.angle_beta   90.00
_cell.angle_gamma   90.00
#
_symmetry.space_group_name_H-M   'P 1'
#
loop_
_entity.id
_entity.type
_entity.pdbx_description
1 polymer ?
#
loop_
_entity_poly.entity_id
_entity_poly.type
_entity_poly.pdbx_seq_one_letter_code
_entity_poly.pdbx_strand_id
1 'polypeptide(L)'
;MGALIFYTFVYSIGHYAAIVFNTLAKKELFNRYWAGFSGVIVVAVMHAYKIINSIGHEEDVTYAVSYFVIFPVVVIAVVLIYLNGKDKKDEKNKNNDSE
;
A
#
# COMPACT_ATOMS: atom_id res chain seq x y z
N MET A 1 -13.83 7.57 11.04
CA MET A 1 -13.20 8.14 9.82
C MET A 1 -11.66 8.15 9.83
N GLY A 2 -10.98 7.41 10.74
CA GLY A 2 -9.50 7.44 10.84
C GLY A 2 -8.73 6.32 10.12
N ALA A 3 -9.40 5.23 9.68
CA ALA A 3 -8.71 4.07 9.11
C ALA A 3 -7.99 4.39 7.80
N LEU A 4 -8.62 5.17 6.92
CA LEU A 4 -8.03 5.52 5.62
C LEU A 4 -6.76 6.38 5.81
N ILE A 5 -6.80 7.37 6.71
CA ILE A 5 -5.64 8.20 7.08
C ILE A 5 -4.53 7.34 7.69
N PHE A 6 -4.88 6.38 8.55
CA PHE A 6 -3.92 5.46 9.17
C PHE A 6 -3.22 4.59 8.11
N TYR A 7 -3.95 3.98 7.19
CA TYR A 7 -3.34 3.17 6.13
C TYR A 7 -2.52 4.00 5.14
N THR A 8 -2.93 5.24 4.86
CA THR A 8 -2.10 6.19 4.11
C THR A 8 -0.79 6.50 4.85
N PHE A 9 -0.82 6.67 6.17
CA PHE A 9 0.38 6.90 6.97
C PHE A 9 1.32 5.68 6.97
N VAL A 10 0.76 4.47 7.12
CA VAL A 10 1.49 3.20 7.02
C VAL A 10 2.12 3.04 5.62
N TYR A 11 1.37 3.35 4.57
CA TYR A 11 1.88 3.36 3.21
C TYR A 11 3.05 4.34 3.04
N SER A 12 2.91 5.57 3.53
CA SER A 12 3.97 6.57 3.50
C SER A 12 5.23 6.10 4.22
N ILE A 13 5.10 5.49 5.40
CA ILE A 13 6.25 4.91 6.12
C ILE A 13 6.93 3.83 5.28
N GLY A 14 6.17 2.89 4.71
CA GLY A 14 6.74 1.83 3.87
C GLY A 14 7.40 2.35 2.60
N HIS A 15 6.80 3.34 1.95
CA HIS A 15 7.34 3.97 0.75
C HIS A 15 8.65 4.72 1.04
N TYR A 16 8.69 5.52 2.11
CA TYR A 16 9.92 6.21 2.54
C TYR A 16 10.98 5.23 3.02
N ALA A 17 10.60 4.19 3.76
CA ALA A 17 11.54 3.14 4.17
C ALA A 17 12.19 2.46 2.97
N ALA A 18 11.42 2.17 1.91
CA ALA A 18 11.94 1.58 0.67
C ALA A 18 12.91 2.52 -0.07
N ILE A 19 12.61 3.82 -0.13
CA ILE A 19 13.49 4.83 -0.75
C ILE A 19 14.81 4.94 0.03
N VAL A 20 14.72 5.05 1.35
CA VAL A 20 15.90 5.13 2.23
C VAL A 20 16.73 3.84 2.11
N PHE A 21 16.09 2.68 2.11
CA PHE A 21 16.77 1.39 2.00
C PHE A 21 17.43 1.20 0.63
N ASN A 22 16.79 1.57 -0.48
CA ASN A 22 17.41 1.54 -1.81
C ASN A 22 18.62 2.49 -1.89
N THR A 23 18.53 3.66 -1.25
CA THR A 23 19.61 4.65 -1.22
C THR A 23 20.80 4.14 -0.40
N LEU A 24 20.55 3.49 0.74
CA LEU A 24 21.56 2.88 1.60
C LEU A 24 22.20 1.63 0.96
N ALA A 25 21.39 0.80 0.28
CA ALA A 25 21.86 -0.42 -0.36
C ALA A 25 22.58 -0.16 -1.69
N LYS A 26 22.55 1.07 -2.24
CA LYS A 26 23.11 1.47 -3.55
C LYS A 26 22.70 0.54 -4.71
N LYS A 27 21.58 -0.15 -4.57
CA LYS A 27 21.14 -1.21 -5.47
C LYS A 27 19.62 -1.19 -5.51
N GLU A 28 19.01 -1.11 -6.70
CA GLU A 28 17.56 -1.23 -6.88
C GLU A 28 17.15 -2.69 -6.62
N LEU A 29 17.07 -3.08 -5.35
CA LEU A 29 16.68 -4.43 -4.95
C LEU A 29 15.16 -4.57 -4.83
N PHE A 30 14.44 -3.47 -4.61
CA PHE A 30 12.99 -3.49 -4.45
C PHE A 30 12.32 -2.47 -5.36
N ASN A 31 11.27 -2.91 -6.05
CA ASN A 31 10.34 -1.99 -6.71
C ASN A 31 9.66 -1.16 -5.62
N ARG A 32 10.02 0.11 -5.54
CA ARG A 32 9.59 1.14 -4.57
C ARG A 32 8.08 1.12 -4.30
N TYR A 33 7.30 0.80 -5.33
CA TYR A 33 5.85 0.67 -5.24
C TYR A 33 5.37 -0.55 -4.46
N TRP A 34 6.05 -1.69 -4.61
CA TRP A 34 5.70 -2.95 -3.93
C TRP A 34 6.21 -3.03 -2.50
N ALA A 35 7.32 -2.35 -2.18
CA ALA A 35 7.86 -2.28 -0.82
C ALA A 35 6.94 -1.50 0.14
N GLY A 36 6.35 -0.39 -0.31
CA GLY A 36 5.35 0.32 0.49
C GLY A 36 4.07 -0.48 0.66
N PHE A 37 3.66 -1.20 -0.39
CA PHE A 37 2.46 -2.04 -0.36
C PHE A 37 2.60 -3.27 0.55
N SER A 38 3.79 -3.88 0.64
CA SER A 38 4.01 -5.03 1.53
C SER A 38 3.80 -4.66 3.00
N GLY A 39 4.24 -3.46 3.43
CA GLY A 39 3.99 -2.94 4.78
C GLY A 39 2.50 -2.74 5.06
N VAL A 40 1.76 -2.22 4.08
CA VAL A 40 0.30 -2.06 4.17
C VAL A 40 -0.40 -3.41 4.37
N ILE A 41 0.01 -4.44 3.62
CA ILE A 41 -0.54 -5.81 3.75
C ILE A 41 -0.28 -6.38 5.17
N VAL A 42 0.94 -6.24 5.69
CA VAL A 42 1.29 -6.74 7.03
C VAL A 42 0.44 -6.08 8.12
N VAL A 43 0.30 -4.76 8.07
CA VAL A 43 -0.55 -4.03 9.03
C VAL A 43 -2.02 -4.40 8.87
N ALA A 44 -2.49 -4.60 7.63
CA ALA A 44 -3.86 -5.03 7.35
C ALA A 44 -4.19 -6.38 7.99
N VAL A 45 -3.29 -7.36 7.86
CA VAL A 45 -3.45 -8.69 8.47
C VAL A 45 -3.50 -8.58 10.00
N MET A 46 -2.59 -7.82 10.61
CA MET A 46 -2.59 -7.61 12.07
C MET A 46 -3.88 -6.93 12.55
N HIS A 47 -4.38 -5.94 11.80
CA HIS A 47 -5.59 -5.22 12.16
C HIS A 47 -6.84 -6.12 12.03
N ALA A 48 -6.93 -6.90 10.96
CA ALA A 48 -8.01 -7.87 10.77
C ALA A 48 -8.00 -8.93 11.87
N TYR A 49 -6.84 -9.49 12.20
CA TYR A 49 -6.69 -10.45 13.30
C TYR A 49 -7.19 -9.89 14.63
N LYS A 50 -6.83 -8.64 14.94
CA LYS A 50 -7.30 -7.95 16.15
C LYS A 50 -8.82 -7.79 16.16
N ILE A 51 -9.44 -7.43 15.03
CA ILE A 51 -10.89 -7.27 14.91
C ILE A 51 -11.60 -8.62 15.13
N ILE A 52 -11.15 -9.68 14.45
CA ILE A 52 -11.71 -11.03 14.56
C ILE A 52 -11.65 -11.53 16.01
N ASN A 53 -10.52 -11.30 16.69
CA ASN A 53 -10.35 -11.76 18.07
C ASN A 53 -11.05 -10.87 19.12
N SER A 54 -11.49 -9.67 18.74
CA SER A 54 -12.10 -8.69 19.64
C SER A 54 -13.63 -8.67 19.58
N ILE A 55 -14.22 -9.10 18.46
CA ILE A 55 -15.66 -9.00 18.23
C ILE A 55 -16.23 -10.42 18.20
N GLY A 56 -17.09 -10.76 19.17
CA GLY A 56 -17.61 -12.12 19.35
C GLY A 56 -18.77 -12.51 18.43
N HIS A 57 -19.27 -11.60 17.60
CA HIS A 57 -20.37 -11.84 16.65
C HIS A 57 -19.87 -11.78 15.20
N GLU A 58 -20.12 -12.86 14.45
CA GLU A 58 -19.58 -13.07 13.10
C GLU A 58 -20.02 -12.02 12.07
N GLU A 59 -21.26 -11.52 12.18
CA GLU A 59 -21.81 -10.50 11.29
C GLU A 59 -21.08 -9.15 11.45
N ASP A 60 -20.79 -8.77 12.69
CA ASP A 60 -20.07 -7.54 13.02
C ASP A 60 -18.59 -7.62 12.65
N VAL A 61 -17.98 -8.81 12.77
CA VAL A 61 -16.59 -9.06 12.34
C VAL A 61 -16.46 -8.84 10.84
N THR A 62 -17.36 -9.43 10.05
CA THR A 62 -17.30 -9.38 8.59
C THR A 62 -17.45 -7.93 8.11
N TYR A 63 -18.42 -7.20 8.65
CA TYR A 63 -18.61 -5.80 8.33
C TYR A 63 -17.40 -4.94 8.74
N ALA A 64 -16.88 -5.14 9.95
CA ALA A 64 -15.75 -4.36 10.46
C ALA A 64 -14.46 -4.61 9.65
N VAL A 65 -14.14 -5.86 9.32
CA VAL A 65 -12.95 -6.18 8.50
C VAL A 65 -13.11 -5.60 7.10
N SER A 66 -14.30 -5.73 6.49
CA SER A 66 -14.57 -5.22 5.15
C SER A 66 -14.38 -3.70 5.06
N TYR A 67 -14.97 -2.97 6.01
CA TYR A 67 -14.98 -1.51 5.99
C TYR A 67 -13.66 -0.89 6.48
N PHE A 68 -13.05 -1.45 7.53
CA PHE A 68 -11.84 -0.88 8.15
C PHE A 68 -10.53 -1.45 7.61
N VAL A 69 -10.54 -2.58 6.93
CA VAL A 69 -9.32 -3.23 6.41
C VAL A 69 -9.38 -3.34 4.89
N ILE A 70 -10.38 -4.01 4.32
CA ILE A 70 -10.41 -4.31 2.88
C ILE A 70 -10.55 -3.02 2.07
N PHE A 71 -11.53 -2.16 2.41
CA PHE A 71 -11.76 -0.92 1.69
C PHE A 71 -10.51 -0.01 1.57
N PRO A 72 -9.82 0.37 2.67
CA PRO A 72 -8.62 1.20 2.56
C PRO A 72 -7.47 0.51 1.81
N VAL A 73 -7.29 -0.80 1.95
CA VAL A 73 -6.26 -1.55 1.21
C VAL A 73 -6.52 -1.52 -0.29
N VAL A 74 -7.78 -1.72 -0.72
CA VAL A 74 -8.18 -1.65 -2.13
C VAL A 74 -7.97 -0.24 -2.69
N VAL A 75 -8.36 0.80 -1.95
CA VAL A 75 -8.14 2.20 -2.37
C VAL A 75 -6.64 2.47 -2.61
N ILE A 76 -5.77 2.04 -1.71
CA ILE A 76 -4.32 2.19 -1.86
C ILE A 76 -3.81 1.40 -3.08
N ALA A 77 -4.27 0.16 -3.26
CA ALA A 77 -3.88 -0.67 -4.40
C ALA A 77 -4.24 -0.01 -5.75
N VAL A 78 -5.45 0.56 -5.88
CA VAL A 78 -5.89 1.26 -7.09
C VAL A 78 -5.03 2.49 -7.35
N VAL A 79 -4.74 3.30 -6.33
CA VAL A 79 -3.86 4.48 -6.46
C VAL A 79 -2.46 4.05 -6.91
N LEU A 80 -1.91 2.97 -6.36
CA LEU A 80 -0.61 2.45 -6.74
C LEU A 80 -0.55 1.97 -8.19
N ILE A 81 -1.57 1.24 -8.64
CA ILE A 81 -1.66 0.79 -10.03
C ILE A 81 -1.73 1.99 -10.97
N TYR A 82 -2.52 3.01 -10.61
CA TYR A 82 -2.63 4.25 -11.38
C TYR A 82 -1.29 4.98 -11.50
N LEU A 83 -0.58 5.18 -10.38
CA LEU A 83 0.71 5.87 -10.38
C LEU A 83 1.79 5.11 -11.16
N ASN A 84 1.90 3.80 -10.93
CA ASN A 84 2.85 2.95 -11.65
C ASN A 84 2.55 2.92 -13.17
N GLY A 85 1.27 2.92 -13.55
CA GLY A 85 0.86 3.03 -14.94
C GLY A 85 1.20 4.39 -15.57
N LYS A 86 1.21 5.47 -14.79
CA LYS A 86 1.56 6.82 -15.25
C LYS A 86 3.06 6.95 -15.49
N ASP A 87 3.89 6.50 -14.54
CA ASP A 87 5.35 6.52 -14.66
C ASP A 87 5.85 5.78 -15.90
N LYS A 88 5.27 4.60 -16.18
CA LYS A 88 5.62 3.81 -17.38
C LYS A 88 5.26 4.51 -18.69
N LYS A 89 4.19 5.31 -18.70
CA LYS A 89 3.79 6.10 -19.89
C LYS A 89 4.74 7.28 -20.08
N ASP A 90 5.14 7.94 -19.00
CA ASP A 90 6.05 9.08 -19.03
C ASP A 90 7.45 8.65 -19.49
N GLU A 91 7.95 7.48 -19.06
CA GLU A 91 9.20 6.89 -19.53
C GLU A 91 9.16 6.56 -21.03
N LYS A 92 8.04 5.98 -21.51
CA LYS A 92 7.88 5.62 -22.92
C LYS A 92 7.83 6.84 -23.84
N ASN A 93 7.16 7.92 -23.45
CA ASN A 93 7.12 9.15 -24.24
C ASN A 93 8.50 9.82 -24.34
N LYS A 94 9.28 9.81 -23.25
CA LYS A 94 10.63 10.39 -23.24
C LYS A 94 11.58 9.69 -24.22
N ASN A 95 11.48 8.37 -24.34
CA ASN A 95 12.34 7.60 -25.25
C ASN A 95 11.96 7.82 -26.73
N ASN A 96 10.67 8.03 -27.03
CA ASN A 96 10.20 8.28 -28.39
C ASN A 96 10.52 9.70 -28.91
N ASP A 97 10.68 10.69 -28.02
CA ASP A 97 11.11 12.06 -28.38
C ASP A 97 12.64 12.19 -28.52
N SER A 98 13.38 11.11 -28.27
CA SER A 98 14.86 11.06 -28.31
C SER A 98 15.44 10.33 -29.53
N GLU A 99 14.58 9.74 -30.37
CA GLU A 99 14.91 9.11 -31.68
C GLU A 99 14.61 10.06 -32.84
#